data_AF-A0A4S2GS12-F1
#
_entry.id   AF-A0A4S2GS12-F1
#
_cell.length_a   1.000
_cell.length_b   1.000
_cell.length_c   1.000
_cell.angle_alpha   90.00
_cell.angle_beta   90.00
_cell.angle_gamma   90.00
#
_symmetry.space_group_name_H-M   'P 1'
#
loop_
_entity.id
_entity.type
_entity.pdbx_description
1 polymer ?
#
loop_
_entity_poly.entity_id
_entity_poly.type
_entity_poly.pdbx_seq_one_letter_code
_entity_poly.pdbx_strand_id
1 'polypeptide(L)'
;MTQTRITLFACTLRDGSYQIDFGFVANHTYALVQHLEEAGVDEIEVGHGLGRGAERSGTAPAGESDARYMAAARMAARKARIGVFAM
;
A
#
# COMPACT_ATOMS: atom_id res chain seq x y z
N MET A 1 -3.16 35.17 -6.72
CA MET A 1 -3.96 33.93 -6.70
C MET A 1 -3.17 32.91 -5.89
N THR A 2 -3.67 32.50 -4.73
CA THR A 2 -3.05 31.41 -3.96
C THR A 2 -3.31 30.10 -4.68
N GLN A 3 -2.25 29.38 -5.00
CA GLN A 3 -2.34 28.10 -5.71
C GLN A 3 -2.75 27.00 -4.71
N THR A 4 -3.88 26.35 -4.93
CA THR A 4 -4.30 25.19 -4.12
C THR A 4 -3.43 23.99 -4.47
N ARG A 5 -2.78 23.39 -3.47
CA ARG A 5 -2.02 22.14 -3.64
C ARG A 5 -2.97 20.96 -3.44
N ILE A 6 -3.07 20.10 -4.46
CA ILE A 6 -3.77 18.81 -4.38
C ILE A 6 -2.73 17.74 -4.13
N THR A 7 -2.99 16.86 -3.15
CA THR A 7 -2.17 15.67 -2.89
C THR A 7 -2.98 14.44 -3.29
N LEU A 8 -2.39 13.57 -4.10
CA LEU A 8 -2.98 12.27 -4.43
C LEU A 8 -2.50 11.24 -3.41
N PHE A 9 -3.45 10.46 -2.89
CA PHE A 9 -3.19 9.33 -1.98
C PHE A 9 -3.62 8.04 -2.68
N ALA A 10 -2.65 7.22 -3.09
CA ALA A 10 -2.94 5.99 -3.82
C ALA A 10 -3.23 4.83 -2.86
N CYS A 11 -4.46 4.31 -2.94
CA CYS A 11 -4.90 3.17 -2.13
C CYS A 11 -4.86 1.83 -2.89
N THR A 12 -4.25 1.74 -4.07
CA THR A 12 -4.26 0.52 -4.90
C THR A 12 -3.73 -0.70 -4.15
N LEU A 13 -2.65 -0.54 -3.37
CA LEU A 13 -2.01 -1.63 -2.62
C LEU A 13 -2.68 -1.96 -1.28
N ARG A 14 -3.74 -1.23 -0.89
CA ARG A 14 -4.58 -1.53 0.28
C ARG A 14 -6.01 -1.81 -0.14
N ASP A 15 -6.72 -0.83 -0.68
CA ASP A 15 -8.12 -0.96 -1.11
C ASP A 15 -8.26 -1.81 -2.37
N GLY A 16 -7.29 -1.75 -3.29
CA GLY A 16 -7.28 -2.64 -4.46
C GLY A 16 -7.06 -4.12 -4.09
N SER A 17 -6.59 -4.42 -2.87
CA SER A 17 -6.39 -5.80 -2.43
C SER A 17 -7.70 -6.59 -2.32
N TYR A 18 -8.85 -5.93 -2.10
CA TYR A 18 -10.17 -6.58 -2.14
C TYR A 18 -10.48 -7.22 -3.49
N GLN A 19 -9.94 -6.70 -4.60
CA GLN A 19 -10.19 -7.22 -5.94
C GLN A 19 -9.43 -8.51 -6.26
N ILE A 20 -8.43 -8.84 -5.45
CA ILE A 20 -7.55 -10.00 -5.65
C ILE A 20 -7.49 -10.87 -4.40
N ASP A 21 -8.58 -10.91 -3.62
CA ASP A 21 -8.71 -11.69 -2.39
C ASP A 21 -7.53 -11.49 -1.42
N PHE A 22 -7.11 -10.23 -1.25
CA PHE A 22 -5.97 -9.81 -0.43
C PHE A 22 -4.62 -10.43 -0.83
N GLY A 23 -4.51 -10.90 -2.08
CA GLY A 23 -3.40 -11.68 -2.62
C GLY A 23 -2.20 -10.89 -3.14
N PHE A 24 -2.01 -9.64 -2.73
CA PHE A 24 -0.74 -8.97 -3.02
C PHE A 24 0.41 -9.67 -2.30
N VAL A 25 1.58 -9.72 -2.92
CA VAL A 25 2.81 -10.23 -2.30
C VAL A 25 3.87 -9.13 -2.30
N ALA A 26 4.95 -9.31 -1.53
CA ALA A 26 6.02 -8.33 -1.42
C ALA A 26 6.54 -7.79 -2.78
N ASN A 27 6.67 -8.66 -3.80
CA ASN A 27 7.11 -8.24 -5.13
C ASN A 27 6.09 -7.34 -5.85
N HIS A 28 4.78 -7.60 -5.72
CA HIS A 28 3.74 -6.72 -6.25
C HIS A 28 3.80 -5.35 -5.57
N THR A 29 3.93 -5.34 -4.23
CA THR A 29 4.06 -4.11 -3.45
C THR A 29 5.28 -3.31 -3.86
N TYR A 30 6.45 -3.95 -3.95
CA TYR A 30 7.68 -3.29 -4.38
C TYR A 30 7.52 -2.65 -5.75
N ALA A 31 7.09 -3.43 -6.75
CA ALA A 31 6.95 -2.95 -8.12
C ALA A 31 5.93 -1.80 -8.21
N LEU A 32 4.73 -1.96 -7.64
CA LEU A 32 3.69 -0.95 -7.74
C LEU A 32 4.05 0.34 -7.00
N VAL A 33 4.73 0.28 -5.84
CA VAL A 33 5.21 1.49 -5.16
C VAL A 33 6.19 2.26 -6.04
N GLN A 34 7.15 1.59 -6.68
CA GLN A 34 8.09 2.26 -7.59
C GLN A 34 7.36 2.96 -8.74
N HIS A 35 6.46 2.25 -9.42
CA HIS A 35 5.77 2.80 -10.59
C HIS A 35 4.79 3.93 -10.22
N LEU A 36 4.12 3.85 -9.07
CA LEU A 36 3.26 4.92 -8.57
C LEU A 36 4.06 6.17 -8.23
N GLU A 37 5.23 6.01 -7.59
CA GLU A 37 6.11 7.13 -7.30
C GLU A 37 6.70 7.75 -8.58
N GLU A 38 7.13 6.93 -9.55
CA GLU A 38 7.59 7.40 -10.86
C GLU A 38 6.52 8.15 -11.64
N ALA A 39 5.24 7.78 -11.45
CA ALA A 39 4.09 8.49 -11.98
C ALA A 39 3.75 9.80 -11.24
N GLY A 40 4.47 10.13 -10.16
CA GLY A 40 4.32 11.37 -9.40
C GLY A 40 3.34 11.29 -8.23
N VAL A 41 3.02 10.10 -7.72
CA VAL A 41 2.21 9.95 -6.51
C VAL A 41 3.07 10.08 -5.26
N ASP A 42 2.79 11.10 -4.45
CA ASP A 42 3.58 11.43 -3.26
C ASP A 42 3.20 10.61 -2.01
N GLU A 43 2.00 10.03 -1.98
CA GLU A 43 1.51 9.25 -0.84
C GLU A 43 0.86 7.94 -1.30
N ILE A 44 1.34 6.81 -0.76
CA ILE A 44 0.93 5.46 -1.19
C ILE A 44 0.57 4.63 0.04
N GLU A 45 -0.63 4.06 0.05
CA GLU A 45 -1.11 3.15 1.10
C GLU A 45 -0.86 1.70 0.73
N VAL A 46 -0.30 0.92 1.65
CA VAL A 46 -0.04 -0.52 1.48
C VAL A 46 -0.61 -1.32 2.65
N GLY A 47 -0.95 -2.58 2.39
CA GLY A 47 -1.30 -3.54 3.43
C GLY A 47 -2.59 -4.28 3.12
N HIS A 48 -3.08 -5.03 4.10
CA HIS A 48 -4.33 -5.74 3.96
C HIS A 48 -5.52 -4.77 3.80
N GLY A 49 -6.51 -5.14 2.99
CA GLY A 49 -7.68 -4.28 2.72
C GLY A 49 -8.51 -3.93 3.95
N LEU A 50 -8.58 -4.86 4.92
CA LEU A 50 -9.19 -4.67 6.25
C LEU A 50 -8.27 -3.96 7.27
N GLY A 51 -7.03 -3.61 6.90
CA GLY A 51 -6.06 -2.96 7.77
C GLY A 51 -5.11 -3.90 8.49
N ARG A 52 -4.16 -3.28 9.22
CA ARG A 52 -3.05 -3.95 9.91
C ARG A 52 -3.56 -4.99 10.89
N GLY A 53 -3.11 -6.23 10.73
CA GLY A 53 -3.44 -7.35 11.59
C GLY A 53 -4.62 -8.19 11.18
N ALA A 54 -5.31 -7.82 10.10
CA ALA A 54 -6.40 -8.59 9.56
C ALA A 54 -5.99 -9.99 9.10
N GLU A 55 -4.74 -10.20 8.68
CA GLU A 55 -4.22 -11.51 8.28
C GLU A 55 -4.21 -12.51 9.45
N ARG A 56 -4.24 -12.02 10.69
CA ARG A 56 -4.28 -12.83 11.92
C ARG A 56 -5.70 -13.18 12.37
N SER A 57 -6.73 -12.64 11.71
CA SER A 57 -8.14 -12.88 12.06
C SER A 57 -8.64 -14.29 11.73
N GLY A 58 -7.96 -14.99 10.81
CA GLY A 58 -8.35 -16.32 10.32
C GLY A 58 -9.50 -16.33 9.30
N THR A 59 -10.13 -15.19 9.02
CA THR A 59 -11.28 -15.09 8.09
C THR A 59 -10.94 -14.40 6.77
N ALA A 60 -9.83 -13.65 6.73
CA ALA A 60 -9.32 -12.97 5.55
C ALA A 60 -7.80 -13.21 5.43
N PRO A 61 -7.37 -14.32 4.81
CA PRO A 61 -5.95 -14.59 4.61
C PRO A 61 -5.35 -13.54 3.67
N ALA A 62 -4.08 -13.21 3.90
CA ALA A 62 -3.32 -12.27 3.08
C ALA A 62 -2.27 -13.01 2.26
N GLY A 63 -1.96 -12.50 1.06
CA GLY A 63 -0.83 -13.00 0.27
C GLY A 63 0.53 -12.75 0.93
N GLU A 64 0.60 -11.87 1.94
CA GLU A 64 1.81 -11.48 2.63
C GLU A 64 1.52 -10.91 4.02
N SER A 65 2.51 -10.91 4.92
CA SER A 65 2.35 -10.34 6.26
C SER A 65 2.44 -8.81 6.27
N ASP A 66 1.83 -8.15 7.26
CA ASP A 66 1.95 -6.69 7.48
C ASP A 66 3.41 -6.20 7.36
N ALA A 67 4.32 -6.88 8.07
CA ALA A 67 5.72 -6.54 8.11
C ALA A 67 6.39 -6.58 6.72
N ARG A 68 6.00 -7.55 5.88
CA ARG A 68 6.60 -7.75 4.56
C ARG A 68 6.01 -6.79 3.53
N TYR A 69 4.72 -6.43 3.62
CA TYR A 69 4.17 -5.29 2.86
C TYR A 69 4.92 -3.99 3.19
N MET A 70 5.07 -3.66 4.47
CA MET A 70 5.75 -2.42 4.90
C MET A 70 7.22 -2.40 4.51
N ALA A 71 7.93 -3.52 4.66
CA ALA A 71 9.33 -3.63 4.27
C ALA A 71 9.50 -3.46 2.76
N ALA A 72 8.70 -4.15 1.94
CA ALA A 72 8.75 -4.03 0.49
C ALA A 72 8.45 -2.61 0.01
N ALA A 73 7.41 -1.98 0.56
CA ALA A 73 7.05 -0.61 0.24
C ALA A 73 8.15 0.39 0.63
N ARG A 74 8.75 0.23 1.81
CA ARG A 74 9.84 1.09 2.26
C ARG A 74 11.12 0.90 1.45
N MET A 75 11.39 -0.31 0.98
CA MET A 75 12.54 -0.60 0.11
C MET A 75 12.35 -0.01 -1.30
N ALA A 76 11.11 0.04 -1.80
CA ALA A 76 10.76 0.58 -3.11
C ALA A 76 10.76 2.11 -3.14
N ALA A 77 10.16 2.75 -2.14
CA ALA A 77 9.95 4.19 -2.11
C ALA A 77 11.26 4.97 -1.94
N ARG A 78 11.46 5.98 -2.78
CA ARG A 78 12.61 6.91 -2.70
C ARG A 78 12.25 8.18 -1.92
N LYS A 79 11.07 8.73 -2.18
CA LYS A 79 10.54 10.00 -1.64
C LYS A 79 9.07 9.89 -1.24
N ALA A 80 8.30 9.02 -1.88
CA ALA A 80 6.90 8.81 -1.56
C ALA A 80 6.72 8.43 -0.08
N ARG A 81 5.69 9.00 0.57
CA ARG A 81 5.30 8.60 1.93
C ARG A 81 4.47 7.33 1.87
N ILE A 82 4.79 6.38 2.73
CA ILE A 82 4.07 5.11 2.84
C ILE A 82 3.11 5.16 4.02
N GLY A 83 1.83 4.93 3.76
CA GLY A 83 0.78 4.80 4.75
C GLY A 83 0.35 3.34 4.95
N VAL A 84 -0.20 3.06 6.13
CA VAL A 84 -0.82 1.77 6.47
C VAL A 84 -2.11 2.05 7.23
N PHE A 85 -3.21 1.44 6.81
CA PHE A 85 -4.49 1.52 7.52
C PHE A 85 -4.44 0.66 8.80
N ALA A 86 -4.84 1.23 9.93
CA ALA A 86 -4.90 0.52 11.21
C ALA A 86 -6.14 0.97 12.00
N MET A 87 -6.80 0.00 12.63
CA MET A 87 -7.97 0.18 13.49
C MET A 87 -7.78 -0.56 14.81
#